data_AF-A0A7J2RIJ6-F1
#
_entry.id   AF-A0A7J2RIJ6-F1
#
_cell.length_a   1.000
_cell.length_b   1.000
_cell.length_c   1.000
_cell.angle_alpha   90.00
_cell.angle_beta   90.00
_cell.angle_gamma   90.00
#
_symmetry.space_group_name_H-M   'P 1'
#
loop_
_entity.id
_entity.type
_entity.pdbx_description
1 polymer ?
#
loop_
_entity_poly.entity_id
_entity_poly.type
_entity_poly.pdbx_seq_one_letter_code
_entity_poly.pdbx_strand_id
1 'polypeptide(L)'
;MPIKLSYFKDLNFNYILGGHFHSKFDIWQIDREKYFVYSGSPISITKKEIGKRKVNLFELGKPPIEYPLDTPYFEQVKIEFDPIKDFDPIKVVQDSLKNPPSYAKISLTTSGYLNNVAIGMSETKLKEKISEIIPENCIEVDYAFMDISEITEDDLFIKSLKKLDEGDYSEEKVKKMKELTIKSMMRMKL
;
A
#
# COMPACT_ATOMS: atom_id res chain seq x y z
N MET A 1 -6.77 -20.11 -14.97
CA MET A 1 -6.38 -20.63 -16.31
C MET A 1 -5.33 -19.70 -16.90
N PRO A 2 -4.09 -20.14 -17.14
CA PRO A 2 -3.11 -19.31 -17.83
C PRO A 2 -3.36 -19.39 -19.34
N ILE A 3 -4.14 -18.46 -19.88
CA ILE A 3 -4.25 -18.26 -21.33
C ILE A 3 -3.06 -17.40 -21.76
N LYS A 4 -2.35 -17.82 -22.82
CA LYS A 4 -1.25 -17.02 -23.38
C LYS A 4 -1.81 -16.04 -24.41
N LEU A 5 -1.43 -14.78 -24.32
CA LEU A 5 -1.85 -13.75 -25.28
C LEU A 5 -1.48 -14.09 -26.73
N SER A 6 -0.40 -14.85 -26.94
CA SER A 6 0.03 -15.34 -28.26
C SER A 6 -1.01 -16.18 -28.99
N TYR A 7 -1.93 -16.84 -28.27
CA TYR A 7 -2.98 -17.66 -28.90
C TYR A 7 -3.98 -16.83 -29.70
N PHE A 8 -4.03 -15.52 -29.45
CA PHE A 8 -4.98 -14.61 -30.09
C PHE A 8 -4.41 -13.87 -31.29
N LYS A 9 -3.10 -13.96 -31.53
CA LYS A 9 -2.40 -13.14 -32.53
C LYS A 9 -2.95 -13.36 -33.94
N ASP A 10 -3.20 -14.61 -34.30
CA ASP A 10 -3.63 -15.00 -35.65
C ASP A 10 -5.15 -14.95 -35.84
N LEU A 11 -5.92 -14.60 -34.80
CA LEU A 11 -7.36 -14.46 -34.92
C LEU A 11 -7.73 -13.15 -35.63
N ASN A 12 -8.82 -13.17 -36.38
CA ASN A 12 -9.34 -11.98 -37.09
C ASN A 12 -10.17 -11.07 -36.16
N PHE A 13 -9.80 -10.97 -34.89
CA PHE A 13 -10.42 -10.08 -33.91
C PHE A 13 -9.45 -8.97 -33.55
N ASN A 14 -9.88 -7.72 -33.73
CA ASN A 14 -9.16 -6.55 -33.23
C ASN A 14 -9.35 -6.36 -31.72
N TYR A 15 -10.39 -6.96 -31.16
CA TYR A 15 -10.81 -6.67 -29.82
C TYR A 15 -11.36 -7.91 -29.13
N ILE A 16 -10.72 -8.31 -28.04
CA ILE A 16 -11.05 -9.52 -27.29
C ILE A 16 -11.41 -9.11 -25.87
N LEU A 17 -12.66 -9.37 -25.50
CA LEU A 17 -13.20 -9.08 -24.17
C LEU A 17 -13.13 -10.33 -23.29
N GLY A 18 -12.22 -10.29 -22.31
CA GLY A 18 -12.13 -11.28 -21.25
C GLY A 18 -13.03 -10.94 -20.07
N GLY A 19 -13.59 -11.97 -19.44
CA GLY A 19 -14.34 -11.88 -18.18
C GLY A 19 -14.11 -13.14 -17.35
N HIS A 20 -14.55 -13.13 -16.07
CA HIS A 20 -14.47 -14.19 -15.03
C HIS A 20 -13.61 -13.82 -13.81
N PHE A 21 -12.54 -13.03 -13.99
CA PHE A 21 -11.70 -12.56 -12.89
C PHE A 21 -12.19 -11.18 -12.45
N HIS A 22 -12.44 -11.03 -11.15
CA HIS A 22 -13.01 -9.79 -10.61
C HIS A 22 -11.93 -8.80 -10.14
N SER A 23 -10.68 -9.08 -10.50
CA SER A 23 -9.52 -8.26 -10.18
C SER A 23 -9.55 -6.92 -10.91
N LYS A 24 -8.39 -6.26 -10.99
CA LYS A 24 -8.22 -4.99 -11.67
C LYS A 24 -8.53 -5.08 -13.17
N PHE A 25 -8.88 -3.92 -13.70
CA PHE A 25 -8.96 -3.65 -15.12
C PHE A 25 -7.55 -3.70 -15.72
N ASP A 26 -7.39 -4.42 -16.83
CA ASP A 26 -6.12 -4.51 -17.55
C ASP A 26 -6.36 -4.54 -19.06
N ILE A 27 -5.49 -3.84 -19.80
CA ILE A 27 -5.43 -3.86 -21.26
C ILE A 27 -4.06 -4.41 -21.66
N TRP A 28 -4.06 -5.39 -22.57
CA TRP A 28 -2.85 -5.82 -23.25
C TRP A 28 -3.00 -5.60 -24.74
N GLN A 29 -2.01 -4.93 -25.33
CA GLN A 29 -1.88 -4.88 -26.77
C GLN A 29 -1.18 -6.15 -27.26
N ILE A 30 -1.87 -6.94 -28.10
CA ILE A 30 -1.37 -8.21 -28.63
C ILE A 30 -0.59 -7.97 -29.92
N ASP A 31 -1.07 -7.06 -30.77
CA ASP A 31 -0.47 -6.67 -32.05
C ASP A 31 -0.93 -5.25 -32.43
N ARG A 32 -0.56 -4.76 -33.62
CA ARG A 32 -1.07 -3.51 -34.18
C ARG A 32 -2.60 -3.56 -34.23
N GLU A 33 -3.25 -2.63 -33.51
CA GLU A 33 -4.71 -2.51 -33.46
C GLU A 33 -5.43 -3.79 -32.98
N LYS A 34 -4.75 -4.62 -32.18
CA LYS A 34 -5.33 -5.79 -31.51
C LYS A 34 -5.16 -5.71 -30.00
N TYR A 35 -6.28 -5.76 -29.29
CA TYR A 35 -6.32 -5.60 -27.84
C TYR A 35 -7.03 -6.77 -27.17
N PHE A 36 -6.47 -7.21 -26.04
CA PHE A 36 -7.14 -8.07 -25.08
C PHE A 36 -7.46 -7.23 -23.85
N VAL A 37 -8.72 -7.19 -23.45
CA VAL A 37 -9.17 -6.35 -22.35
C VAL A 37 -9.88 -7.20 -21.31
N TYR A 38 -9.44 -7.06 -20.07
CA TYR A 38 -10.11 -7.58 -18.90
C TYR A 38 -10.71 -6.43 -18.13
N SER A 39 -12.05 -6.34 -18.08
CA SER A 39 -12.71 -5.23 -17.40
C SER A 39 -12.73 -5.38 -15.87
N GLY A 40 -12.55 -6.60 -15.36
CA GLY A 40 -12.80 -6.90 -13.96
C GLY A 40 -14.29 -6.78 -13.61
N SER A 41 -14.61 -6.75 -12.31
CA SER A 41 -15.95 -6.49 -11.83
C SER A 41 -16.22 -4.98 -11.67
N PRO A 42 -17.44 -4.50 -11.93
CA PRO A 42 -17.80 -3.10 -11.79
C PRO A 42 -17.92 -2.65 -10.32
N ILE A 43 -17.98 -3.59 -9.38
CA ILE A 43 -17.95 -3.40 -7.93
C ILE A 43 -16.95 -4.38 -7.32
N SER A 44 -16.35 -4.05 -6.17
CA SER A 44 -15.53 -5.05 -5.47
C SER A 44 -16.42 -6.06 -4.76
N ILE A 45 -16.22 -7.35 -5.04
CA ILE A 45 -16.96 -8.46 -4.44
C ILE A 45 -16.24 -8.95 -3.19
N THR A 46 -14.91 -8.98 -3.23
CA THR A 46 -14.08 -9.47 -2.12
C THR A 46 -13.07 -8.42 -1.66
N LYS A 47 -12.65 -8.49 -0.39
CA LYS A 47 -11.61 -7.58 0.17
C LYS A 47 -10.24 -7.72 -0.51
N LYS A 48 -10.02 -8.77 -1.29
CA LYS A 48 -8.79 -8.96 -2.09
C LYS A 48 -8.77 -8.05 -3.32
N GLU A 49 -9.93 -7.54 -3.73
CA GLU A 49 -10.08 -6.65 -4.87
C GLU A 49 -9.91 -5.20 -4.39
N ILE A 50 -8.66 -4.72 -4.42
CA ILE A 50 -8.29 -3.37 -3.96
C ILE A 50 -8.29 -2.37 -5.12
N GLY A 51 -8.71 -1.12 -4.86
CA GLY A 51 -8.63 0.02 -5.77
C GLY A 51 -9.93 0.38 -6.48
N LYS A 52 -9.96 1.56 -7.12
CA LYS A 52 -11.14 2.06 -7.83
C LYS A 52 -11.52 1.15 -9.00
N ARG A 53 -12.81 0.86 -9.15
CA ARG A 53 -13.34 0.03 -10.25
C ARG A 53 -13.38 0.81 -11.54
N LYS A 54 -13.27 0.11 -12.67
CA LYS A 54 -13.27 0.71 -14.00
C LYS A 54 -14.09 -0.14 -14.95
N VAL A 55 -14.50 0.47 -16.05
CA VAL A 55 -15.08 -0.21 -17.21
C VAL A 55 -14.29 0.16 -18.45
N ASN A 56 -14.46 -0.66 -19.48
CA ASN A 56 -13.89 -0.36 -20.77
C ASN A 56 -14.85 0.52 -21.57
N LEU A 57 -14.42 1.73 -21.91
CA LEU A 57 -15.10 2.53 -22.91
C LEU A 57 -14.61 2.10 -24.30
N PHE A 58 -15.51 1.49 -25.07
CA PHE A 58 -15.23 1.00 -26.41
C PHE A 58 -15.75 1.97 -27.46
N GLU A 59 -14.85 2.40 -28.35
CA GLU A 59 -15.19 3.21 -29.52
C GLU A 59 -14.62 2.54 -30.78
N LEU A 60 -15.45 2.43 -31.82
CA LEU A 60 -15.05 1.78 -33.08
C LEU A 60 -13.84 2.49 -33.70
N GLY A 61 -12.83 1.71 -34.05
CA GLY A 61 -11.59 2.21 -34.65
C GLY A 61 -10.63 2.90 -33.68
N LYS A 62 -10.94 2.94 -32.38
CA LYS A 62 -10.06 3.50 -31.36
C LYS A 62 -9.54 2.43 -30.39
N PRO A 63 -8.40 2.69 -29.71
CA PRO A 63 -7.93 1.85 -28.63
C PRO A 63 -8.93 1.79 -27.46
N PRO A 64 -8.90 0.72 -26.65
CA PRO A 64 -9.63 0.67 -25.39
C PRO A 64 -9.24 1.79 -24.44
N ILE A 65 -10.23 2.35 -23.75
CA ILE A 65 -10.02 3.39 -22.75
C ILE A 65 -10.60 2.94 -21.42
N GLU A 66 -9.84 3.07 -20.35
CA GLU A 66 -10.34 2.80 -19.01
C GLU A 66 -11.18 3.98 -18.52
N TYR A 67 -12.38 3.70 -18.02
CA TYR A 67 -13.26 4.70 -17.43
C TYR A 67 -13.52 4.37 -15.96
N PRO A 68 -13.12 5.23 -14.99
CA PRO A 68 -13.31 4.96 -13.58
C PRO A 68 -14.79 5.06 -13.18
N LEU A 69 -15.23 4.15 -12.31
CA LEU A 69 -16.58 4.12 -11.77
C LEU A 69 -16.65 4.64 -10.34
N ASP A 70 -17.73 5.35 -10.03
CA ASP A 70 -18.05 5.78 -8.66
C ASP A 70 -18.91 4.70 -7.98
N THR A 71 -18.33 3.52 -7.82
CA THR A 71 -18.99 2.34 -7.24
C THR A 71 -18.25 1.83 -6.01
N PRO A 72 -18.90 1.03 -5.14
CA PRO A 72 -18.25 0.50 -3.95
C PRO A 72 -16.98 -0.31 -4.24
N TYR A 73 -15.89 0.02 -3.55
CA TYR A 73 -14.63 -0.69 -3.64
C TYR A 73 -13.86 -0.75 -2.32
N PHE A 74 -12.91 -1.66 -2.20
CA PHE A 74 -12.01 -1.73 -1.05
C PHE A 74 -10.70 -1.00 -1.34
N GLU A 75 -10.20 -0.23 -0.38
CA GLU A 75 -8.88 0.43 -0.44
C GLU A 75 -8.02 -0.06 0.72
N GLN A 76 -6.74 -0.30 0.48
CA GLN A 76 -5.80 -0.69 1.55
C GLN A 76 -4.75 0.40 1.72
N VAL A 77 -4.77 1.05 2.88
CA VAL A 77 -3.80 2.09 3.26
C VAL A 77 -2.80 1.45 4.22
N LYS A 78 -1.54 1.36 3.79
CA LYS A 78 -0.44 0.85 4.63
C LYS A 78 0.50 1.98 4.96
N ILE A 79 0.72 2.20 6.25
CA ILE A 79 1.61 3.22 6.78
C ILE A 79 2.69 2.52 7.57
N GLU A 80 3.94 2.71 7.15
CA GLU A 80 5.10 2.22 7.86
C GLU A 80 5.78 3.38 8.60
N PHE A 81 5.81 3.30 9.93
CA PHE A 81 6.49 4.26 10.79
C PHE A 81 7.98 3.97 10.83
N ASP A 82 8.77 5.02 10.60
CA ASP A 82 10.23 4.99 10.60
C ASP A 82 10.75 5.84 11.77
N PRO A 83 11.21 5.23 12.88
CA PRO A 83 11.54 5.92 14.13
C PRO A 83 12.81 6.79 14.04
N ILE A 84 13.50 6.74 12.89
CA ILE A 84 14.77 7.45 12.65
C ILE A 84 14.50 8.81 12.01
N LYS A 85 13.37 8.95 11.31
CA LYS A 85 12.95 10.23 10.76
C LYS A 85 12.21 11.01 11.84
N ASP A 86 12.36 12.33 11.83
CA ASP A 86 11.47 13.19 12.59
C ASP A 86 10.12 13.23 11.85
N PHE A 87 9.07 12.71 12.47
CA PHE A 87 7.73 12.70 11.89
C PHE A 87 6.66 12.75 12.98
N ASP A 88 5.52 13.35 12.63
CA ASP A 88 4.30 13.29 13.44
C ASP A 88 3.43 12.11 12.96
N PRO A 89 3.29 11.04 13.75
CA PRO A 89 2.52 9.85 13.34
C PRO A 89 1.06 10.18 13.06
N ILE A 90 0.46 11.12 13.78
CA ILE A 90 -0.94 11.51 13.58
C ILE A 90 -1.09 12.22 12.24
N LYS A 91 -0.18 13.14 11.93
CA LYS A 91 -0.19 13.87 10.67
C LYS A 91 0.01 12.94 9.47
N VAL A 92 0.92 11.97 9.58
CA VAL A 92 1.14 10.96 8.52
C VAL A 92 -0.13 10.16 8.26
N VAL A 93 -0.84 9.75 9.32
CA VAL A 93 -2.12 9.03 9.19
C VAL A 93 -3.19 9.92 8.58
N GLN A 94 -3.34 11.16 9.04
CA GLN A 94 -4.29 12.12 8.48
C GLN A 94 -4.04 12.37 7.00
N ASP A 95 -2.79 12.64 6.61
CA ASP A 95 -2.40 12.90 5.23
C ASP A 95 -2.69 11.70 4.32
N SER A 96 -2.48 10.48 4.82
CA SER A 96 -2.76 9.23 4.10
C SER A 96 -4.25 8.93 3.96
N LEU A 97 -5.08 9.46 4.86
CA LEU A 97 -6.53 9.27 4.89
C LEU A 97 -7.32 10.51 4.39
N LYS A 98 -6.67 11.43 3.66
CA LYS A 98 -7.34 12.64 3.16
C LYS A 98 -8.41 12.31 2.12
N ASN A 99 -9.66 12.60 2.48
CA ASN A 99 -10.85 12.61 1.61
C ASN A 99 -11.06 11.37 0.73
N PRO A 100 -11.08 10.14 1.30
CA PRO A 100 -11.51 8.98 0.55
C PRO A 100 -12.98 9.16 0.12
N PRO A 101 -13.36 8.75 -1.11
CA PRO A 101 -14.75 8.78 -1.53
C PRO A 101 -15.64 7.98 -0.56
N SER A 102 -16.86 8.45 -0.32
CA SER A 102 -17.80 7.80 0.62
C SER A 102 -18.13 6.35 0.26
N TYR A 103 -18.00 5.97 -1.01
CA TYR A 103 -18.20 4.61 -1.51
C TYR A 103 -16.95 3.72 -1.39
N ALA A 104 -15.79 4.25 -1.00
CA ALA A 104 -14.58 3.48 -0.73
C ALA A 104 -14.64 2.92 0.70
N LYS A 105 -14.40 1.62 0.86
CA LYS A 105 -14.23 0.97 2.17
C LYS A 105 -12.76 0.76 2.45
N ILE A 106 -12.25 1.38 3.51
CA ILE A 106 -10.80 1.44 3.77
C ILE A 106 -10.40 0.43 4.83
N SER A 107 -9.30 -0.27 4.58
CA SER A 107 -8.56 -1.04 5.58
C SER A 107 -7.23 -0.33 5.83
N LEU A 108 -7.03 0.15 7.05
CA LEU A 108 -5.81 0.83 7.49
C LEU A 108 -4.90 -0.17 8.21
N THR A 109 -3.63 -0.24 7.81
CA THR A 109 -2.59 -0.95 8.54
C THR A 109 -1.48 0.02 8.88
N THR A 110 -1.26 0.27 10.17
CA THR A 110 -0.10 1.03 10.65
C THR A 110 0.91 0.06 11.24
N SER A 111 2.12 0.01 10.70
CA SER A 111 3.18 -0.91 11.09
C SER A 111 4.52 -0.19 11.27
N GLY A 112 5.56 -0.91 11.71
CA GLY A 112 6.91 -0.36 11.83
C GLY A 112 7.28 -0.08 13.27
N TYR A 113 8.10 0.94 13.50
CA TYR A 113 8.69 1.21 14.80
C TYR A 113 8.45 2.66 15.23
N LEU A 114 8.30 2.87 16.52
CA LEU A 114 8.07 4.17 17.14
C LEU A 114 9.12 4.43 18.22
N ASN A 115 9.46 5.70 18.41
CA ASN A 115 10.20 6.14 19.59
C ASN A 115 9.24 7.00 20.42
N ASN A 116 8.55 6.37 21.38
CA ASN A 116 7.58 7.00 22.28
C ASN A 116 8.14 8.22 23.01
N VAL A 117 9.45 8.24 23.33
CA VAL A 117 10.12 9.39 23.94
C VAL A 117 10.19 10.56 22.95
N ALA A 118 10.61 10.30 21.71
CA ALA A 118 10.70 11.32 20.67
C ALA A 118 9.34 11.89 20.27
N ILE A 119 8.31 11.04 20.19
CA ILE A 119 6.93 11.47 19.83
C ILE A 119 6.14 12.01 21.04
N GLY A 120 6.65 11.87 22.26
CA GLY A 120 5.99 12.32 23.49
C GLY A 120 4.66 11.63 23.80
N MET A 121 4.41 10.43 23.26
CA MET A 121 3.17 9.68 23.45
C MET A 121 3.43 8.17 23.46
N SER A 122 2.62 7.43 24.21
CA SER A 122 2.64 5.96 24.22
C SER A 122 1.86 5.38 23.04
N GLU A 123 2.12 4.12 22.74
CA GLU A 123 1.37 3.37 21.72
C GLU A 123 -0.15 3.39 21.97
N THR A 124 -0.59 3.22 23.22
CA THR A 124 -2.01 3.23 23.58
C THR A 124 -2.65 4.57 23.24
N LYS A 125 -1.99 5.67 23.60
CA LYS A 125 -2.48 7.02 23.32
C LYS A 125 -2.47 7.32 21.82
N LEU A 126 -1.50 6.78 21.08
CA LEU A 126 -1.45 6.88 19.63
C LEU A 126 -2.64 6.14 18.99
N LYS A 127 -2.96 4.92 19.44
CA LYS A 127 -4.13 4.16 18.96
C LYS A 127 -5.45 4.91 19.21
N GLU A 128 -5.60 5.51 20.39
CA GLU A 128 -6.76 6.36 20.72
C GLU A 128 -6.88 7.54 19.74
N LYS A 129 -5.81 8.32 19.57
CA LYS A 129 -5.82 9.46 18.64
C LYS A 129 -6.06 9.05 17.19
N ILE A 130 -5.51 7.92 16.74
CA ILE A 130 -5.76 7.40 15.38
C ILE A 130 -7.24 7.06 15.24
N SER A 131 -7.86 6.43 16.25
CA SER A 131 -9.30 6.11 16.22
C SER A 131 -10.21 7.34 16.11
N GLU A 132 -9.79 8.49 16.62
CA GLU A 132 -10.55 9.76 16.54
C GLU A 132 -10.50 10.42 15.15
N ILE A 133 -9.44 10.16 14.36
CA ILE A 133 -9.24 10.79 13.04
C ILE A 133 -9.65 9.90 11.87
N ILE A 134 -9.97 8.63 12.15
CA ILE A 134 -10.35 7.66 11.13
C ILE A 134 -11.73 8.03 10.54
N PRO A 135 -11.88 8.05 9.20
CA PRO A 135 -13.17 8.34 8.57
C PRO A 135 -14.14 7.18 8.75
N GLU A 136 -15.45 7.47 8.74
CA GLU A 136 -16.53 6.47 8.94
C GLU A 136 -16.48 5.29 7.95
N ASN A 137 -15.94 5.51 6.76
CA ASN A 137 -15.82 4.49 5.72
C ASN A 137 -14.59 3.58 5.89
N CYS A 138 -13.78 3.79 6.93
CA CYS A 138 -12.76 2.85 7.35
C CYS A 138 -13.38 1.73 8.18
N ILE A 139 -13.32 0.52 7.64
CA ILE A 139 -14.01 -0.65 8.19
C ILE A 139 -13.08 -1.55 9.00
N GLU A 140 -11.77 -1.39 8.84
CA GLU A 140 -10.76 -2.21 9.47
C GLU A 140 -9.51 -1.38 9.79
N VAL A 141 -8.98 -1.58 10.99
CA VAL A 141 -7.76 -0.91 11.45
C VAL A 141 -6.89 -1.96 12.13
N ASP A 142 -5.66 -2.10 11.65
CA ASP A 142 -4.65 -2.99 12.20
C ASP A 142 -3.45 -2.20 12.71
N TYR A 143 -3.11 -2.41 13.98
CA TYR A 143 -2.01 -1.75 14.66
C TYR A 143 -0.88 -2.76 14.89
N ALA A 144 0.14 -2.70 14.04
CA ALA A 144 1.29 -3.60 14.04
C ALA A 144 2.63 -2.83 14.23
N PHE A 145 2.58 -1.67 14.89
CA PHE A 145 3.78 -0.92 15.27
C PHE A 145 4.25 -1.26 16.68
N MET A 146 5.52 -0.98 16.96
CA MET A 146 6.16 -1.29 18.25
C MET A 146 7.10 -0.16 18.71
N ASP A 147 7.10 0.11 20.01
CA ASP A 147 8.01 1.03 20.67
C ASP A 147 9.43 0.45 20.74
N ILE A 148 10.39 1.26 20.33
CA ILE A 148 11.82 0.96 20.36
C ILE A 148 12.62 2.04 21.11
N SER A 149 11.97 2.89 21.91
CA SER A 149 12.63 3.98 22.66
C SER A 149 13.84 3.50 23.44
N GLU A 150 13.74 2.36 24.11
CA GLU A 150 14.87 1.82 24.87
C GLU A 150 16.03 1.29 24.00
N ILE A 151 15.81 1.07 22.71
CA ILE A 151 16.86 0.66 21.76
C ILE A 151 17.48 1.89 21.12
N THR A 152 16.68 2.91 20.82
CA THR A 152 17.19 4.15 20.22
C THR A 152 18.11 4.93 21.16
N GLU A 153 17.94 4.75 22.48
CA GLU A 153 18.82 5.32 23.52
C GLU A 153 20.07 4.47 23.82
N ASP A 154 20.18 3.26 23.27
CA ASP A 154 21.30 2.35 23.56
C ASP A 154 22.59 2.80 22.84
N ASP A 155 23.68 2.90 23.60
CA ASP A 155 25.00 3.32 23.10
C ASP A 155 25.51 2.49 21.91
N LEU A 156 25.22 1.18 21.89
CA LEU A 156 25.60 0.29 20.81
C LEU A 156 24.78 0.59 19.55
N PHE A 157 23.49 0.89 19.71
CA PHE A 157 22.63 1.29 18.61
C PHE A 157 23.08 2.62 18.01
N ILE A 158 23.33 3.63 18.85
CA ILE A 158 23.81 4.95 18.42
C ILE A 158 25.15 4.84 17.69
N LYS A 159 26.10 4.05 18.22
CA LYS A 159 27.40 3.80 17.54
C LYS A 159 27.22 3.08 16.21
N SER A 160 26.26 2.16 16.12
CA SER A 160 25.96 1.43 14.89
C SER A 160 25.37 2.36 13.82
N LEU A 161 24.45 3.25 14.20
CA LEU A 161 23.88 4.26 13.31
C LEU A 161 24.95 5.20 12.75
N LYS A 162 25.84 5.72 13.61
CA LYS A 162 26.93 6.60 13.16
C LYS A 162 27.84 5.93 12.13
N LYS A 163 28.23 4.67 12.35
CA LYS A 163 29.03 3.91 11.37
C LYS A 163 28.30 3.62 10.06
N LEU A 164 26.98 3.47 10.11
CA LEU A 164 26.16 3.28 8.91
C LEU A 164 26.04 4.56 8.09
N ASP A 165 25.94 5.71 8.75
CA ASP A 165 25.84 7.02 8.10
C ASP A 165 27.21 7.53 7.59
N GLU A 166 28.32 7.10 8.20
CA GLU A 166 29.69 7.38 7.73
C GLU A 166 30.09 6.55 6.50
N GLY A 167 29.33 5.50 6.18
CA GLY A 167 29.60 4.62 5.04
C GLY A 167 28.96 5.11 3.74
N ASP A 168 29.64 4.91 2.62
CA ASP A 168 29.09 5.16 1.27
C ASP A 168 28.17 4.00 0.84
N TYR A 169 27.01 3.90 1.49
CA TYR A 169 26.00 2.89 1.21
C TYR A 169 24.75 3.51 0.60
N SER A 170 24.04 2.76 -0.25
CA SER A 170 22.73 3.19 -0.76
C SER A 170 21.70 3.31 0.37
N GLU A 171 20.76 4.25 0.25
CA GLU A 171 19.70 4.48 1.23
C GLU A 171 18.90 3.21 1.56
N GLU A 172 18.61 2.38 0.55
CA GLU A 172 17.89 1.11 0.73
C GLU A 172 18.70 0.13 1.59
N LYS A 173 20.01 0.05 1.38
CA LYS A 173 20.90 -0.82 2.16
C LYS A 173 21.02 -0.31 3.59
N VAL A 174 21.11 1.00 3.78
CA VAL A 174 21.13 1.64 5.10
C VAL A 174 19.82 1.36 5.85
N LYS A 175 18.65 1.53 5.21
CA LYS A 175 17.34 1.20 5.81
C LYS A 175 17.28 -0.26 6.27
N LYS A 176 17.69 -1.19 5.40
CA LYS A 176 17.68 -2.63 5.70
C LYS A 176 18.62 -3.00 6.85
N MET A 177 19.81 -2.40 6.91
CA MET A 177 20.75 -2.61 8.01
C MET A 177 20.19 -2.06 9.33
N LYS A 178 19.57 -0.87 9.30
CA LYS A 178 18.90 -0.28 10.47
C LYS A 178 17.78 -1.18 11.01
N GLU A 179 16.91 -1.69 10.14
CA GLU A 179 15.87 -2.66 10.53
C GLU A 179 16.43 -3.95 11.15
N LEU A 180 17.51 -4.50 10.57
CA LEU A 180 18.14 -5.71 11.09
C LEU A 180 18.74 -5.49 12.48
N THR A 181 19.35 -4.33 12.73
CA THR A 181 19.87 -3.96 14.05
C THR A 181 18.73 -3.84 15.06
N ILE A 182 17.65 -3.13 14.72
CA ILE A 182 16.46 -3.01 15.59
C ILE A 182 15.90 -4.40 15.93
N LYS A 183 15.65 -5.24 14.92
CA LYS A 183 15.13 -6.61 15.12
C LYS A 183 16.05 -7.48 15.98
N SER A 184 17.36 -7.35 15.82
CA SER A 184 18.35 -8.09 16.59
C SER A 184 18.35 -7.67 18.06
N MET A 185 18.36 -6.36 18.32
CA MET A 185 18.37 -5.82 19.69
C MET A 185 17.04 -6.08 20.42
N MET A 186 15.90 -6.00 19.71
CA MET A 186 14.60 -6.40 20.23
C MET A 186 14.59 -7.86 20.72
N ARG A 187 15.18 -8.78 19.94
CA ARG A 187 15.26 -10.20 20.29
C ARG A 187 16.17 -10.50 21.48
N MET A 188 17.12 -9.63 21.79
CA MET A 188 18.01 -9.80 22.94
C MET A 188 17.39 -9.31 24.25
N LYS A 189 16.34 -8.49 24.18
CA LYS A 189 15.62 -7.94 25.34
C LYS A 189 14.36 -8.72 25.73
N LEU A 190 13.85 -9.58 24.84
CA LEU A 190 12.76 -10.53 25.08
C LEU A 190 13.29 -11.85 25.66
#